data_AF-A0A2S2NGZ1-F1
#
_entry.id   AF-A0A2S2NGZ1-F1
#
_cell.length_a   1.000
_cell.length_b   1.000
_cell.length_c   1.000
_cell.angle_alpha   90.00
_cell.angle_beta   90.00
_cell.angle_gamma   90.00
#
_symmetry.space_group_name_H-M   'P 1'
#
loop_
_entity.id
_entity.type
_entity.pdbx_description
1 polymer ?
#
loop_
_entity_poly.entity_id
_entity_poly.type
_entity_poly.pdbx_seq_one_letter_code
_entity_poly.pdbx_strand_id
1 'polypeptide(L)'
;LKFVDHIYCVNNSIRKLFYKFKILRNILDFKTLREVFLALAQSIYVYGSLVWGCTYSSHINVLCTTIKSLIKVILNKPRFFSSNLLYTILNVQPFRISYERQTLLYMYKIRNLIKDYQPSHDYHARLKNNNNLNIPHNKTNFGNQSTIISGVLLLKVYNI
;
A
#
# COMPACT_ATOMS: atom_id res chain seq x y z
N LEU A 1 12.48 -9.79 1.07
CA LEU A 1 13.40 -8.97 0.25
C LEU A 1 13.63 -7.63 0.93
N LYS A 2 14.86 -7.12 0.98
CA LYS A 2 15.16 -5.77 1.48
C LYS A 2 15.04 -4.78 0.31
N PHE A 3 13.84 -4.34 -0.04
CA PHE A 3 13.62 -3.31 -1.09
C PHE A 3 13.98 -1.89 -0.58
N VAL A 4 15.08 -1.77 0.14
CA VAL A 4 15.46 -0.56 0.89
C VAL A 4 15.78 0.58 -0.07
N ASP A 5 16.57 0.31 -1.12
CA ASP A 5 16.97 1.33 -2.09
C ASP A 5 15.78 1.88 -2.86
N HIS A 6 14.82 1.02 -3.21
CA HIS A 6 13.60 1.44 -3.87
C HIS A 6 12.74 2.32 -2.96
N ILE A 7 12.54 1.91 -1.69
CA ILE A 7 11.79 2.72 -0.72
C ILE A 7 12.50 4.06 -0.49
N TYR A 8 13.83 4.06 -0.44
CA TYR A 8 14.61 5.29 -0.31
C TYR A 8 14.46 6.21 -1.51
N CYS A 9 14.49 5.66 -2.73
CA CYS A 9 14.24 6.41 -3.97
C CYS A 9 12.84 7.05 -3.99
N VAL A 10 11.81 6.27 -3.68
CA VAL A 10 10.42 6.75 -3.55
C VAL A 10 10.34 7.86 -2.49
N ASN A 11 10.97 7.64 -1.34
CA ASN A 11 10.95 8.61 -0.25
C ASN A 11 11.62 9.93 -0.64
N ASN A 12 12.74 9.89 -1.35
CA ASN A 12 13.41 11.07 -1.87
C ASN A 12 12.58 11.80 -2.93
N SER A 13 11.86 11.06 -3.79
CA SER A 13 10.92 11.65 -4.73
C SER A 13 9.80 12.41 -4.00
N ILE A 14 9.25 11.86 -2.92
CA ILE A 14 8.27 12.55 -2.07
C ILE A 14 8.87 13.77 -1.38
N ARG A 15 10.11 13.68 -0.88
CA ARG A 15 10.81 14.83 -0.25
C ARG A 15 10.96 16.02 -1.20
N LYS A 16 11.24 15.77 -2.48
CA LYS A 16 11.29 16.83 -3.51
C LYS A 16 9.96 17.57 -3.66
N LEU A 17 8.84 16.97 -3.25
CA LEU A 17 7.51 17.60 -3.33
C LEU A 17 7.26 18.59 -2.21
N PHE A 18 8.01 18.56 -1.10
CA PHE A 18 7.77 19.45 0.05
C PHE A 18 7.81 20.92 -0.35
N TYR A 19 8.86 21.33 -1.07
CA TYR A 19 9.00 22.69 -1.52
C TYR A 19 7.90 23.08 -2.52
N LYS A 20 7.57 22.18 -3.46
CA LYS A 20 6.51 22.38 -4.45
C LYS A 20 5.15 22.59 -3.79
N PHE A 21 4.76 21.72 -2.86
CA PHE A 21 3.49 21.85 -2.13
C PHE A 21 3.48 23.06 -1.19
N LYS A 22 4.63 23.46 -0.62
CA LYS A 22 4.73 24.69 0.17
C LYS A 22 4.37 25.93 -0.65
N ILE A 23 4.82 26.00 -1.91
CA ILE A 23 4.46 27.09 -2.83
C ILE A 23 3.03 26.95 -3.30
N LEU A 24 2.65 25.78 -3.82
CA LEU A 24 1.31 25.52 -4.38
C LEU A 24 0.19 25.82 -3.39
N ARG A 25 0.42 25.58 -2.10
CA ARG A 25 -0.53 25.90 -1.02
C ARG A 25 -0.91 27.38 -0.94
N ASN A 26 -0.02 28.28 -1.33
CA ASN A 26 -0.30 29.71 -1.30
C ASN A 26 -1.05 30.18 -2.55
N ILE A 27 -1.18 29.33 -3.57
CA ILE A 27 -1.72 29.67 -4.89
C ILE A 27 -3.04 28.95 -5.14
N LEU A 28 -3.14 27.68 -4.74
CA LEU A 28 -4.26 26.79 -5.05
C LEU A 28 -5.23 26.68 -3.87
N ASP A 29 -6.51 26.53 -4.21
CA ASP A 29 -7.55 26.17 -3.27
C ASP A 29 -7.33 24.78 -2.65
N PHE A 30 -7.94 24.57 -1.49
CA PHE A 30 -7.83 23.32 -0.75
C PHE A 30 -8.21 22.07 -1.58
N LYS A 31 -9.30 22.16 -2.36
CA LYS A 31 -9.82 21.05 -3.16
C LYS A 31 -8.85 20.67 -4.29
N THR A 32 -8.37 21.65 -5.04
CA THR A 32 -7.43 21.41 -6.15
C THR A 32 -6.09 20.92 -5.62
N LEU A 33 -5.63 21.44 -4.47
CA LEU A 33 -4.40 20.99 -3.85
C LEU A 33 -4.49 19.52 -3.37
N ARG A 34 -5.65 19.11 -2.86
CA ARG A 34 -5.93 17.69 -2.57
C ARG A 34 -5.85 16.85 -3.85
N GLU A 35 -6.46 17.29 -4.94
CA GLU A 35 -6.41 16.57 -6.22
C GLU A 35 -4.98 16.44 -6.75
N VAL A 36 -4.18 17.51 -6.66
CA VAL A 36 -2.75 17.47 -7.01
C VAL A 36 -1.98 16.50 -6.11
N PHE A 37 -2.29 16.45 -4.81
CA PHE A 37 -1.71 15.45 -3.91
C PHE A 37 -2.04 14.02 -4.34
N LEU A 38 -3.31 13.74 -4.64
CA LEU A 38 -3.77 12.42 -5.10
C LEU A 38 -3.14 12.04 -6.45
N ALA A 39 -3.04 12.99 -7.38
CA ALA A 39 -2.48 12.75 -8.71
C ALA A 39 -0.96 12.54 -8.67
N LEU A 40 -0.24 13.26 -7.80
CA LEU A 40 1.21 13.34 -7.86
C LEU A 40 1.91 12.61 -6.71
N ALA A 41 1.57 12.92 -5.45
CA ALA A 41 2.22 12.27 -4.32
C ALA A 41 1.74 10.81 -4.18
N GLN A 42 0.42 10.60 -4.28
CA GLN A 42 -0.16 9.26 -4.13
C GLN A 42 0.19 8.32 -5.27
N SER A 43 0.26 8.80 -6.51
CA SER A 43 0.72 7.96 -7.64
C SER A 43 2.15 7.44 -7.41
N ILE A 44 3.08 8.27 -6.93
CA ILE A 44 4.48 7.90 -6.66
C ILE A 44 4.58 6.77 -5.63
N TYR A 45 3.93 6.88 -4.47
CA TYR A 45 4.06 5.85 -3.43
C TYR A 45 3.18 4.62 -3.67
N VAL A 46 2.07 4.74 -4.42
CA VAL A 46 1.20 3.60 -4.72
C VAL A 46 1.80 2.72 -5.83
N TYR A 47 2.43 3.30 -6.85
CA TYR A 47 2.90 2.59 -8.04
C TYR A 47 3.70 1.32 -7.72
N GLY A 48 4.68 1.41 -6.81
CA GLY A 48 5.51 0.27 -6.42
C GLY A 48 5.01 -0.49 -5.19
N SER A 49 3.97 -0.02 -4.51
CA SER A 49 3.57 -0.55 -3.20
C SER A 49 3.19 -2.03 -3.24
N LEU A 50 2.74 -2.55 -4.38
CA LEU A 50 2.43 -3.97 -4.54
C LEU A 50 3.67 -4.87 -4.35
N VAL A 51 4.84 -4.39 -4.78
CA VAL A 51 6.09 -5.16 -4.81
C VAL A 51 6.81 -5.09 -3.47
N TRP A 52 6.88 -3.90 -2.87
CA TRP A 52 7.62 -3.67 -1.62
C TRP A 52 6.74 -3.38 -0.40
N GLY A 53 5.41 -3.40 -0.53
CA GLY A 53 4.49 -3.16 0.58
C GLY A 53 4.49 -4.27 1.63
N CYS A 54 4.97 -5.47 1.30
CA CYS A 54 5.22 -6.55 2.26
C CYS A 54 6.59 -6.47 2.94
N THR A 55 7.37 -5.40 2.75
CA THR A 55 8.69 -5.27 3.39
C THR A 55 8.60 -5.05 4.89
N TYR A 56 9.76 -5.06 5.55
CA TYR A 56 9.86 -4.73 6.97
C TYR A 56 9.20 -3.39 7.29
N SER A 57 8.39 -3.40 8.35
CA SER A 57 7.64 -2.23 8.83
C SER A 57 8.54 -1.03 9.14
N SER A 58 9.80 -1.25 9.51
CA SER A 58 10.79 -0.18 9.73
C SER A 58 10.94 0.76 8.54
N HIS A 59 11.11 0.22 7.32
CA HIS A 59 11.29 1.03 6.12
C HIS A 59 9.98 1.69 5.66
N ILE A 60 8.86 0.97 5.78
CA ILE A 60 7.53 1.50 5.48
C ILE A 60 7.19 2.66 6.43
N ASN A 61 7.58 2.57 7.70
CA ASN A 61 7.34 3.62 8.69
C ASN A 61 8.06 4.93 8.32
N VAL A 62 9.29 4.86 7.79
CA VAL A 62 10.00 6.05 7.30
C VAL A 62 9.26 6.73 6.15
N LEU A 63 8.72 5.94 5.22
CA LEU A 63 7.89 6.47 4.13
C LEU A 63 6.59 7.10 4.67
N CYS A 64 5.88 6.41 5.55
CA CYS A 64 4.66 6.89 6.19
C CYS A 64 4.87 8.20 6.95
N THR A 65 5.96 8.34 7.69
CA THR A 65 6.30 9.59 8.41
C THR A 65 6.59 10.74 7.45
N THR A 66 7.23 10.46 6.31
CA THR A 66 7.49 11.46 5.27
C THR A 66 6.19 11.90 4.58
N ILE A 67 5.30 10.97 4.23
CA ILE A 67 3.96 11.29 3.69
C ILE A 67 3.15 12.13 4.67
N LYS A 68 3.11 11.76 5.95
CA LYS A 68 2.43 12.54 6.99
C LYS A 68 3.00 13.95 7.12
N SER A 69 4.32 14.08 7.03
CA SER A 69 4.98 15.38 7.09
C SER A 69 4.66 16.23 5.87
N LEU A 70 4.56 15.65 4.68
CA LEU A 70 4.11 16.34 3.48
C LEU A 70 2.67 16.84 3.63
N ILE A 71 1.76 16.01 4.14
CA ILE A 71 0.37 16.39 4.43
C ILE A 71 0.32 17.55 5.44
N LYS A 72 1.19 17.56 6.46
CA LYS A 72 1.28 18.69 7.41
C LYS A 72 1.71 19.98 6.72
N VAL A 73 2.64 19.92 5.78
CA VAL A 73 3.04 21.10 4.99
C VAL A 73 1.87 21.63 4.18
N ILE A 74 1.15 20.74 3.50
CA ILE A 74 -0.07 21.03 2.74
C ILE A 74 -1.13 21.72 3.62
N LEU A 75 -1.41 21.16 4.80
CA LEU A 75 -2.44 21.67 5.71
C LEU A 75 -1.96 22.82 6.60
N ASN A 76 -0.69 23.22 6.51
CA ASN A 76 -0.02 24.16 7.41
C ASN A 76 -0.21 23.82 8.90
N LYS A 77 -0.07 22.54 9.28
CA LYS A 77 -0.30 22.07 10.65
C LYS A 77 1.01 21.91 11.43
N PRO A 78 0.97 22.07 12.76
CA PRO A 78 2.15 21.93 13.61
C PRO A 78 2.69 20.49 13.61
N ARG A 79 3.97 20.34 14.00
CA ARG A 79 4.68 19.07 14.01
C ARG A 79 3.97 17.98 14.81
N PHE A 80 3.32 18.32 15.93
CA PHE A 80 2.67 17.35 16.82
C PHE A 80 1.19 17.09 16.51
N PHE A 81 0.69 17.58 15.37
CA PHE A 81 -0.70 17.34 14.99
C PHE A 81 -0.98 15.84 14.77
N SER A 82 -2.16 15.39 15.20
CA SER A 82 -2.51 13.98 15.23
C SER A 82 -2.61 13.39 13.82
N SER A 83 -2.09 12.17 13.64
CA SER A 83 -1.99 11.54 12.32
C SER A 83 -3.35 11.24 11.70
N ASN A 84 -4.31 10.78 12.51
CA ASN A 84 -5.63 10.38 12.02
C ASN A 84 -6.42 11.59 11.52
N LEU A 85 -6.32 12.73 12.21
CA LEU A 85 -6.99 13.95 11.79
C LEU A 85 -6.42 14.53 10.48
N LEU A 86 -5.13 14.31 10.17
CA LEU A 86 -4.56 14.77 8.90
C LEU A 86 -5.24 14.12 7.70
N TYR A 87 -5.43 12.80 7.78
CA TYR A 87 -6.03 12.02 6.70
C TYR A 87 -7.51 12.34 6.54
N THR A 88 -8.24 12.58 7.63
CA THR A 88 -9.65 12.97 7.56
C THR A 88 -9.83 14.38 7.01
N ILE A 89 -9.03 15.35 7.46
CA ILE A 89 -9.09 16.73 6.97
C ILE A 89 -8.79 16.79 5.47
N LEU A 90 -7.71 16.15 5.02
CA LEU A 90 -7.36 16.12 3.59
C LEU A 90 -8.25 15.15 2.79
N ASN A 91 -9.10 14.35 3.45
CA ASN A 91 -9.90 13.28 2.85
C ASN A 91 -9.05 12.38 1.93
N VAL A 92 -7.96 11.85 2.50
CA VAL A 92 -6.96 11.00 1.84
C VAL A 92 -6.78 9.71 2.62
N GLN A 93 -6.62 8.60 1.90
CA GLN A 93 -6.37 7.30 2.52
C GLN A 93 -4.93 7.18 3.03
N PRO A 94 -4.71 6.61 4.23
CA PRO A 94 -3.37 6.27 4.69
C PRO A 94 -2.74 5.20 3.81
N PHE A 95 -1.41 5.19 3.76
CA PHE A 95 -0.62 4.28 2.92
C PHE A 95 -1.06 2.81 3.03
N ARG A 96 -1.32 2.33 4.25
CA ARG A 96 -1.75 0.95 4.51
C ARG A 96 -3.02 0.58 3.75
N ILE A 97 -4.04 1.45 3.80
CA ILE A 97 -5.32 1.20 3.11
C ILE A 97 -5.12 1.23 1.60
N SER A 98 -4.32 2.17 1.09
CA SER A 98 -4.01 2.22 -0.35
C SER A 98 -3.30 0.95 -0.84
N TYR A 99 -2.36 0.44 -0.05
CA TYR A 99 -1.64 -0.81 -0.33
C TYR A 99 -2.55 -2.04 -0.27
N GLU A 100 -3.39 -2.16 0.76
CA GLU A 100 -4.35 -3.26 0.91
C GLU A 100 -5.32 -3.28 -0.28
N ARG A 101 -5.86 -2.11 -0.67
CA ARG A 101 -6.71 -1.97 -1.85
C ARG A 101 -5.99 -2.41 -3.13
N GLN A 102 -4.74 -1.99 -3.33
CA GLN A 102 -3.95 -2.35 -4.51
C GLN A 102 -3.70 -3.87 -4.57
N THR A 103 -3.44 -4.48 -3.40
CA THR A 103 -3.23 -5.92 -3.26
C THR A 103 -4.50 -6.69 -3.59
N LEU A 104 -5.66 -6.26 -3.10
CA LEU A 104 -6.95 -6.87 -3.40
C LEU A 104 -7.29 -6.79 -4.90
N LEU A 105 -7.08 -5.63 -5.53
CA LEU A 105 -7.30 -5.46 -6.98
C LEU A 105 -6.39 -6.38 -7.80
N TYR A 106 -5.14 -6.54 -7.38
CA TYR A 106 -4.20 -7.46 -8.01
C TYR A 106 -4.63 -8.92 -7.84
N MET A 107 -5.07 -9.32 -6.63
CA MET A 107 -5.62 -10.65 -6.38
C MET A 107 -6.86 -10.92 -7.23
N TYR A 108 -7.76 -9.94 -7.36
CA TYR A 108 -8.95 -10.07 -8.23
C TYR A 108 -8.55 -10.30 -9.69
N LYS A 109 -7.57 -9.56 -10.20
CA LYS A 109 -7.06 -9.72 -11.57
C LYS A 109 -6.46 -11.11 -11.80
N ILE A 110 -5.73 -11.64 -10.82
CA ILE A 110 -5.08 -12.95 -10.92
C ILE A 110 -6.04 -14.10 -10.61
N ARG A 111 -7.19 -13.84 -9.96
CA ARG A 111 -8.18 -14.87 -9.60
C ARG A 111 -8.56 -15.75 -10.78
N ASN A 112 -8.73 -15.18 -11.98
CA ASN A 112 -9.07 -15.95 -13.17
C ASN A 112 -7.94 -16.91 -13.58
N LEU A 113 -6.67 -16.50 -13.48
CA LEU A 113 -5.50 -17.36 -13.73
C LEU A 113 -5.38 -18.49 -12.70
N ILE A 114 -5.80 -18.24 -11.46
CA ILE A 114 -5.76 -19.24 -10.37
C ILE A 114 -6.90 -20.25 -10.51
N LYS A 115 -8.07 -19.85 -11.03
CA LYS A 115 -9.18 -20.80 -11.27
C LYS A 115 -8.81 -21.89 -12.28
N ASP A 116 -7.96 -21.56 -13.24
CA ASP A 116 -7.47 -22.50 -14.25
C ASP A 116 -6.35 -23.41 -13.69
N TYR A 117 -5.79 -23.08 -12.52
CA TYR A 117 -4.83 -23.90 -11.81
C TYR A 117 -5.55 -25.06 -11.09
N GLN A 118 -5.76 -26.16 -11.81
CA GLN A 118 -6.11 -27.43 -11.17
C GLN A 118 -4.85 -28.14 -10.68
N PRO A 119 -4.81 -28.64 -9.43
CA PRO A 119 -3.73 -29.49 -8.97
C PRO A 119 -3.62 -30.73 -9.88
N SER A 120 -2.48 -30.95 -10.52
CA SER A 120 -2.23 -32.02 -11.50
C SER A 120 -2.14 -33.43 -10.90
N HIS A 121 -2.66 -33.63 -9.68
CA HIS A 121 -2.57 -34.90 -8.96
C HIS A 121 -3.97 -35.51 -8.78
N ASP A 122 -4.08 -36.82 -8.98
CA ASP A 122 -5.33 -37.58 -8.93
C ASP A 122 -5.86 -37.86 -7.50
N TYR A 123 -5.17 -37.39 -6.47
CA TYR A 123 -5.59 -37.63 -5.10
C TYR A 123 -6.84 -36.81 -4.74
N HIS A 124 -7.87 -37.49 -4.22
CA HIS A 124 -9.05 -36.88 -3.60
C HIS A 124 -8.69 -36.25 -2.23
N ALA A 125 -7.89 -35.19 -2.24
CA ALA A 125 -7.67 -34.38 -1.05
C ALA A 125 -8.89 -33.47 -0.81
N ARG A 126 -9.24 -33.19 0.46
CA ARG A 126 -10.32 -32.26 0.87
C ARG A 126 -10.27 -30.89 0.17
N LEU A 127 -9.09 -30.51 -0.32
CA LEU A 127 -8.82 -29.34 -1.15
C LEU A 127 -9.60 -29.31 -2.48
N LYS A 128 -9.78 -30.46 -3.14
CA LYS A 128 -10.51 -30.59 -4.41
C LYS A 128 -12.01 -30.31 -4.24
N ASN A 129 -12.56 -30.57 -3.05
CA ASN A 129 -13.99 -30.42 -2.76
C ASN A 129 -14.37 -29.02 -2.26
N ASN A 130 -13.45 -28.29 -1.62
CA ASN A 130 -13.76 -27.01 -0.97
C ASN A 130 -13.35 -25.76 -1.76
N ASN A 131 -12.66 -25.88 -2.91
CA ASN A 131 -12.15 -24.75 -3.73
C ASN A 131 -11.40 -23.66 -2.93
N ASN A 132 -10.92 -23.97 -1.73
CA ASN A 132 -10.25 -23.03 -0.85
C ASN A 132 -8.75 -22.96 -1.18
N LEU A 133 -8.23 -21.74 -1.35
CA LEU A 133 -6.80 -21.51 -1.52
C LEU A 133 -6.04 -21.96 -0.28
N ASN A 134 -5.15 -22.95 -0.43
CA ASN A 134 -4.28 -23.39 0.65
C ASN A 134 -3.18 -22.35 0.86
N ILE A 135 -3.12 -21.76 2.07
CA ILE A 135 -2.05 -20.83 2.42
C ILE A 135 -0.90 -21.66 3.00
N PRO A 136 0.29 -21.69 2.37
CA PRO A 136 1.42 -22.42 2.94
C PRO A 136 1.83 -21.79 4.27
N HIS A 137 1.98 -22.62 5.30
CA HIS A 137 2.48 -22.17 6.59
C HIS A 137 4.00 -22.00 6.50
N ASN A 138 4.45 -20.75 6.35
CA ASN A 138 5.87 -20.44 6.22
C ASN A 138 6.51 -20.19 7.58
N LYS A 139 7.56 -20.96 7.89
CA LYS A 139 8.37 -20.77 9.10
C LYS A 139 9.27 -19.53 9.03
N THR A 140 9.53 -19.00 7.84
CA THR A 140 10.41 -17.85 7.63
C THR A 140 9.62 -16.59 7.27
N ASN A 141 10.10 -15.44 7.74
CA ASN A 141 9.51 -14.13 7.42
C ASN A 141 9.52 -13.84 5.92
N PHE A 142 10.47 -14.41 5.17
CA PHE A 142 10.52 -14.24 3.72
C PHE A 142 9.25 -14.75 3.03
N GLY A 143 8.77 -15.94 3.41
CA GLY A 143 7.55 -16.51 2.86
C GLY A 143 6.31 -15.72 3.29
N ASN A 144 6.25 -15.27 4.55
CA ASN A 144 5.12 -14.46 5.04
C ASN A 144 5.02 -13.07 4.40
N GLN A 145 6.14 -12.55 3.88
CA GLN A 145 6.22 -11.26 3.17
C GLN A 145 5.94 -11.37 1.67
N SER A 146 5.28 -12.43 1.21
CA SER A 146 4.83 -12.53 -0.18
C SER A 146 3.53 -11.74 -0.38
N THR A 147 3.47 -10.96 -1.45
CA THR A 147 2.26 -10.22 -1.86
C THR A 147 1.05 -11.13 -2.06
N ILE A 148 1.27 -12.36 -2.56
CA ILE A 148 0.21 -13.34 -2.78
C ILE A 148 -0.35 -13.82 -1.43
N ILE A 149 0.53 -14.17 -0.49
CA ILE A 149 0.11 -14.63 0.84
C ILE A 149 -0.60 -13.51 1.60
N SER A 150 -0.05 -12.29 1.57
CA SER A 150 -0.70 -11.11 2.14
C SER A 150 -2.07 -10.86 1.50
N GLY A 151 -2.19 -11.01 0.17
CA GLY A 151 -3.45 -10.85 -0.55
C GLY A 151 -4.51 -11.88 -0.16
N VAL A 152 -4.14 -13.15 -0.05
CA VAL A 152 -5.07 -14.22 0.39
C VAL A 152 -5.51 -14.02 1.85
N LEU A 153 -4.60 -13.56 2.73
CA LEU A 153 -4.96 -13.20 4.10
C LEU A 153 -5.95 -12.02 4.14
N LEU A 154 -5.74 -11.00 3.30
CA LEU A 154 -6.66 -9.87 3.20
C LEU A 154 -8.04 -10.31 2.69
N LEU A 155 -8.12 -11.17 1.68
CA LEU A 155 -9.40 -11.72 1.19
C LEU A 155 -10.19 -12.40 2.30
N LYS A 156 -9.51 -13.21 3.14
CA LYS A 156 -10.14 -13.83 4.32
C LYS A 156 -10.65 -12.80 5.33
N VAL A 157 -9.87 -11.76 5.62
CA VAL A 157 -10.27 -10.70 6.57
C VAL A 157 -11.51 -9.94 6.07
N TYR A 158 -11.62 -9.72 4.76
CA TYR A 158 -12.72 -8.99 4.15
C TYR A 158 -13.90 -9.88 3.71
N ASN A 159 -13.85 -11.21 3.93
CA ASN A 159 -14.85 -12.19 3.49
C ASN A 159 -15.21 -12.07 1.99
N ILE A 160 -14.20 -11.89 1.13
CA ILE A 160 -14.31 -11.81 -0.35
C ILE A 160 -13.77 -13.10 -0.97
#